data_AF-A0A4P5RXX0-F1
#
_entry.id   AF-A0A4P5RXX0-F1
#
_cell.length_a   1.000
_cell.length_b   1.000
_cell.length_c   1.000
_cell.angle_alpha   90.00
_cell.angle_beta   90.00
_cell.angle_gamma   90.00
#
_symmetry.space_group_name_H-M   'P 1'
#
loop_
_entity.id
_entity.type
_entity.pdbx_description
1 polymer ?
#
loop_
_entity_poly.entity_id
_entity_poly.type
_entity_poly.pdbx_seq_one_letter_code
_entity_poly.pdbx_strand_id
1 'polypeptide(L)'
;MKKIFERIPSVIVAVLAVGGVVLVLTAGLIGTSSSDALVGAESTKNVTLVQNGVVADLTFTPTVVGRSEIHAIFTPPGGALQPVVSVVVRISLPAASIPSIPVKMVSIGANHWKGVVQVPSAGDWTMEVVVKPTANEQISFSTVVKIKK
;
A
#
# COMPACT_ATOMS: atom_id res chain seq x y z
N MET A 1 -30.05 39.79 28.87
CA MET A 1 -29.53 38.41 28.65
C MET A 1 -28.32 38.08 29.56
N LYS A 2 -28.33 38.45 30.86
CA LYS A 2 -27.13 38.37 31.73
C LYS A 2 -27.25 37.41 32.93
N LYS A 3 -28.37 36.69 33.08
CA LYS A 3 -28.67 35.87 34.28
C LYS A 3 -28.47 34.36 34.13
N ILE A 4 -28.02 33.86 32.97
CA ILE A 4 -27.91 32.40 32.71
C ILE A 4 -26.57 31.80 33.16
N PHE A 5 -25.54 32.63 33.35
CA PHE A 5 -24.19 32.18 33.70
C PHE A 5 -23.90 32.11 35.22
N GLU A 6 -24.73 32.71 36.08
CA GLU A 6 -24.49 32.73 37.54
C GLU A 6 -24.86 31.41 38.26
N ARG A 7 -25.47 30.44 37.55
CA ARG A 7 -25.94 29.17 38.12
C ARG A 7 -25.23 27.94 37.57
N ILE A 8 -24.07 28.10 36.95
CA ILE A 8 -23.29 26.95 36.49
C ILE A 8 -22.50 26.42 37.70
N PRO A 9 -22.84 25.25 38.28
CA PRO A 9 -22.06 24.66 39.36
C PRO A 9 -20.62 24.43 38.90
N SER A 10 -19.66 24.70 39.78
CA SER A 10 -18.22 24.58 39.49
C SER A 10 -17.84 23.19 38.95
N VAL A 11 -18.62 22.16 39.28
CA VAL A 11 -18.48 20.80 38.74
C VAL A 11 -18.71 20.76 37.22
N ILE A 12 -19.69 21.49 36.69
CA ILE A 12 -19.93 21.55 35.23
C ILE A 12 -18.77 22.26 34.54
N VAL A 13 -18.24 23.33 35.14
CA VAL A 13 -17.05 24.03 34.60
C VAL A 13 -15.84 23.09 34.58
N ALA A 14 -15.62 22.33 35.65
CA ALA A 14 -14.53 21.36 35.73
C ALA A 14 -14.67 20.22 34.70
N VAL A 15 -15.89 19.68 34.52
CA VAL A 15 -16.16 18.62 33.53
C VAL A 15 -15.93 19.12 32.11
N LEU A 16 -16.38 20.34 31.79
CA LEU A 16 -16.15 20.94 30.47
C LEU A 16 -14.67 21.23 30.23
N ALA A 17 -13.94 21.68 31.24
CA ALA A 17 -12.49 21.92 31.14
C ALA A 17 -11.73 20.61 30.90
N VAL A 18 -11.99 19.58 31.70
CA VAL A 18 -11.33 18.27 31.54
C VAL A 18 -11.73 17.62 30.22
N GLY A 19 -13.02 17.63 29.86
CA GLY A 19 -13.50 17.11 28.59
C GLY A 19 -12.89 17.85 27.40
N GLY A 20 -12.77 19.17 27.47
CA GLY A 20 -12.10 19.99 26.45
C GLY A 20 -10.61 19.64 26.31
N VAL A 21 -9.90 19.46 27.41
CA VAL A 21 -8.49 19.03 27.39
C VAL A 21 -8.34 17.64 26.77
N VAL A 22 -9.19 16.68 27.14
CA VAL A 22 -9.18 15.33 26.54
C VAL A 22 -9.46 15.39 25.04
N LEU A 23 -10.42 16.22 24.61
CA LEU A 23 -10.74 16.42 23.18
C LEU A 23 -9.55 17.02 22.42
N VAL A 24 -8.88 18.02 22.98
CA VAL A 24 -7.69 18.64 22.34
C VAL A 24 -6.54 17.64 22.24
N LEU A 25 -6.28 16.87 23.28
CA LEU A 25 -5.20 15.86 23.28
C LEU A 25 -5.49 14.71 22.33
N THR A 26 -6.73 14.20 22.33
CA THR A 26 -7.14 13.12 21.42
C THR A 26 -7.14 13.59 19.96
N ALA A 27 -7.64 14.79 19.66
CA ALA A 27 -7.55 15.40 18.33
C ALA A 27 -6.10 15.62 17.87
N GLY A 28 -5.21 16.01 18.79
CA GLY A 28 -3.78 16.16 18.50
C GLY A 28 -3.08 14.84 18.15
N LEU A 29 -3.50 13.72 18.74
CA LEU A 29 -2.93 12.40 18.47
C LEU A 29 -3.35 11.79 17.12
N ILE A 30 -4.53 12.14 16.60
CA ILE A 30 -5.02 11.64 15.30
C ILE A 30 -4.60 12.51 14.11
N GLY A 31 -4.06 13.72 14.34
CA GLY A 31 -3.78 14.71 13.31
C GLY A 31 -2.46 14.55 12.54
N THR A 32 -1.56 13.66 12.97
CA THR A 32 -0.29 13.41 12.27
C THR A 32 -0.44 12.25 11.28
N SER A 33 -1.37 12.36 10.32
CA SER A 33 -1.26 11.54 9.11
C SER A 33 0.07 11.92 8.43
N SER A 34 0.98 10.95 8.25
CA SER A 34 2.22 11.23 7.56
C SER A 34 1.90 11.78 6.17
N SER A 35 2.64 12.79 5.72
CA SER A 35 2.53 13.28 4.33
C SER A 35 2.71 12.11 3.34
N ASP A 36 3.52 11.11 3.71
CA ASP A 36 3.67 9.84 3.00
C ASP A 36 2.37 9.04 2.87
N ALA A 37 1.50 9.03 3.88
CA ALA A 37 0.20 8.36 3.81
C ALA A 37 -0.76 9.07 2.84
N LEU A 38 -0.70 10.41 2.78
CA LEU A 38 -1.49 11.21 1.83
C LEU A 38 -1.00 11.01 0.39
N VAL A 39 0.31 10.96 0.16
CA VAL A 39 0.91 10.62 -1.14
C VAL A 39 0.59 9.18 -1.53
N GLY A 40 0.65 8.25 -0.58
CA GLY A 40 0.30 6.84 -0.79
C GLY A 40 -1.15 6.64 -1.24
N ALA A 41 -2.12 7.33 -0.62
CA ALA A 41 -3.53 7.20 -0.98
C ALA A 41 -3.84 7.70 -2.40
N GLU A 42 -3.24 8.82 -2.83
CA GLU A 42 -3.48 9.39 -4.16
C GLU A 42 -2.58 8.82 -5.28
N SER A 43 -1.50 8.15 -4.90
CA SER A 43 -0.53 7.55 -5.83
C SER A 43 -0.42 6.04 -5.61
N THR A 44 -1.53 5.31 -5.59
CA THR A 44 -1.51 3.84 -5.56
C THR A 44 -2.08 3.27 -6.85
N LYS A 45 -1.38 2.27 -7.40
CA LYS A 45 -1.93 1.40 -8.45
C LYS A 45 -2.30 0.07 -7.82
N ASN A 46 -3.59 -0.26 -7.87
CA ASN A 46 -4.09 -1.61 -7.58
C ASN A 46 -4.50 -2.27 -8.90
N VAL A 47 -4.15 -3.54 -9.07
CA VAL A 47 -4.56 -4.32 -10.23
C VAL A 47 -4.74 -5.78 -9.84
N THR A 48 -5.82 -6.37 -10.31
CA THR A 48 -6.10 -7.80 -10.20
C THR A 48 -5.92 -8.43 -11.58
N LEU A 49 -5.07 -9.45 -11.67
CA LEU A 49 -4.81 -10.20 -12.89
C LEU A 49 -5.16 -11.66 -12.67
N VAL A 50 -5.74 -12.31 -13.67
CA VAL A 50 -6.11 -13.73 -13.59
C VAL A 50 -5.43 -14.50 -14.69
N GLN A 51 -4.70 -15.56 -14.33
CA GLN A 51 -3.99 -16.39 -15.29
C GLN A 51 -3.87 -17.82 -14.77
N ASN A 52 -4.23 -18.78 -15.62
CA ASN A 52 -4.22 -20.21 -15.29
C ASN A 52 -4.95 -20.55 -13.97
N GLY A 53 -6.06 -19.86 -13.69
CA GLY A 53 -6.86 -20.02 -12.47
C GLY A 53 -6.26 -19.39 -11.21
N VAL A 54 -5.08 -18.78 -11.29
CA VAL A 54 -4.48 -18.00 -10.20
C VAL A 54 -4.86 -16.53 -10.33
N VAL A 55 -5.33 -15.94 -9.23
CA VAL A 55 -5.57 -14.49 -9.13
C VAL A 55 -4.33 -13.85 -8.49
N ALA A 56 -3.83 -12.78 -9.09
CA ALA A 56 -2.76 -11.95 -8.56
C ALA A 56 -3.30 -10.54 -8.28
N ASP A 57 -3.40 -10.19 -7.01
CA ASP A 57 -3.71 -8.84 -6.54
C ASP A 57 -2.40 -8.11 -6.27
N LEU A 58 -2.11 -7.11 -7.09
CA LEU A 58 -0.86 -6.36 -7.10
C LEU A 58 -1.14 -4.91 -6.74
N THR A 59 -0.42 -4.43 -5.72
CA THR A 59 -0.47 -3.04 -5.28
C THR A 59 0.91 -2.43 -5.41
N PHE A 60 1.02 -1.29 -6.09
CA PHE A 60 2.24 -0.50 -6.18
C PHE A 60 1.99 0.86 -5.52
N THR A 61 2.76 1.20 -4.48
CA THR A 61 2.54 2.42 -3.71
C THR A 61 3.83 2.97 -3.07
N PRO A 62 4.09 4.29 -3.15
CA PRO A 62 3.46 5.24 -4.05
C PRO A 62 3.93 5.05 -5.51
N THR A 63 3.14 5.48 -6.49
CA THR A 63 3.44 5.50 -7.93
C THR A 63 4.12 6.81 -8.33
N VAL A 64 5.19 7.16 -7.62
CA VAL A 64 6.01 8.36 -7.86
C VAL A 64 7.48 7.99 -7.98
N VAL A 65 8.30 8.88 -8.52
CA VAL A 65 9.76 8.73 -8.52
C VAL A 65 10.25 8.64 -7.08
N GLY A 66 11.12 7.68 -6.79
CA GLY A 66 11.63 7.46 -5.45
C GLY A 66 11.40 6.05 -4.94
N ARG A 67 11.25 5.93 -3.63
CA ARG A 67 11.03 4.65 -2.95
C ARG A 67 9.56 4.26 -3.09
N SER A 68 9.33 3.05 -3.60
CA SER A 68 8.00 2.45 -3.70
C SER A 68 8.00 1.04 -3.11
N GLU A 69 6.84 0.62 -2.64
CA GLU A 69 6.56 -0.73 -2.17
C GLU A 69 5.57 -1.41 -3.11
N ILE A 70 5.80 -2.71 -3.32
CA ILE A 70 4.94 -3.60 -4.08
C ILE A 70 4.40 -4.64 -3.11
N HIS A 71 3.08 -4.71 -2.98
CA HIS A 71 2.42 -5.85 -2.36
C HIS A 71 1.87 -6.77 -3.43
N ALA A 72 2.00 -8.07 -3.20
CA ALA A 72 1.44 -9.08 -4.07
C ALA A 72 0.76 -10.15 -3.23
N ILE A 73 -0.53 -10.38 -3.50
CA ILE A 73 -1.32 -11.45 -2.92
C ILE A 73 -1.74 -12.38 -4.04
N PHE A 74 -1.53 -13.68 -3.85
CA PHE A 74 -1.90 -14.69 -4.83
C PHE A 74 -3.01 -15.59 -4.29
N THR A 75 -4.02 -15.85 -5.10
CA THR A 75 -5.10 -16.80 -4.77
C THR A 75 -5.03 -17.96 -5.76
N PRO A 76 -4.49 -19.13 -5.36
CA PRO A 76 -4.51 -20.34 -6.18
C PRO A 76 -5.94 -20.85 -6.46
N PRO A 77 -6.12 -21.71 -7.47
CA PRO A 77 -7.40 -22.36 -7.74
C PRO A 77 -7.99 -23.01 -6.49
N GLY A 78 -9.31 -22.88 -6.30
CA GLY A 78 -10.02 -23.44 -5.14
C GLY A 78 -9.86 -22.65 -3.84
N GLY A 79 -9.20 -21.47 -3.86
CA GLY A 79 -9.02 -20.63 -2.67
C GLY A 79 -8.09 -21.24 -1.62
N ALA A 80 -7.26 -22.20 -2.02
CA ALA A 80 -6.37 -22.91 -1.12
C ALA A 80 -5.31 -21.96 -0.52
N LEU A 81 -5.04 -22.08 0.78
CA LEU A 81 -3.94 -21.41 1.46
C LEU A 81 -2.57 -22.03 1.15
N GLN A 82 -2.47 -22.92 0.15
CA GLN A 82 -1.20 -23.49 -0.27
C GLN A 82 -0.30 -22.35 -0.75
N PRO A 83 0.86 -22.13 -0.10
CA PRO A 83 1.72 -21.02 -0.43
C PRO A 83 2.31 -21.17 -1.83
N VAL A 84 2.25 -20.13 -2.66
CA VAL A 84 3.15 -19.97 -3.81
C VAL A 84 4.60 -20.12 -3.33
N VAL A 85 5.37 -20.97 -4.00
CA VAL A 85 6.73 -21.37 -3.60
C VAL A 85 7.72 -20.23 -3.78
N SER A 86 7.56 -19.41 -4.82
CA SER A 86 8.42 -18.26 -5.10
C SER A 86 7.71 -17.20 -5.93
N VAL A 87 8.12 -15.95 -5.72
CA VAL A 87 7.63 -14.77 -6.44
C VAL A 87 8.84 -13.94 -6.86
N VAL A 88 8.95 -13.68 -8.16
CA VAL A 88 9.98 -12.81 -8.75
C VAL A 88 9.27 -11.63 -9.39
N VAL A 89 9.60 -10.42 -8.97
CA VAL A 89 9.07 -9.18 -9.54
C VAL A 89 10.21 -8.40 -10.17
N ARG A 90 9.95 -7.80 -11.33
CA ARG A 90 10.87 -6.88 -11.98
C ARG A 90 10.10 -5.74 -12.65
N ILE A 91 10.69 -4.55 -12.65
CA ILE A 91 10.13 -3.38 -13.34
C ILE A 91 11.08 -2.91 -14.43
N SER A 92 10.57 -2.37 -15.53
CA SER A 92 11.40 -1.82 -16.61
C SER A 92 10.75 -0.59 -17.24
N LEU A 93 11.58 0.28 -17.83
CA LEU A 93 11.14 1.41 -18.63
C LEU A 93 11.95 1.45 -19.93
N PRO A 94 11.62 0.61 -20.93
CA PRO A 94 12.33 0.56 -22.20
C PRO A 94 12.33 1.90 -22.94
N ALA A 95 11.25 2.68 -22.80
CA ALA A 95 11.13 4.02 -23.41
C ALA A 95 12.22 5.01 -22.95
N ALA A 96 12.82 4.78 -21.77
CA ALA A 96 13.93 5.57 -21.25
C ALA A 96 15.26 4.78 -21.25
N SER A 97 15.32 3.64 -21.95
CA SER A 97 16.47 2.72 -21.97
C SER A 97 16.92 2.26 -20.57
N ILE A 98 15.99 2.20 -19.61
CA ILE A 98 16.29 1.70 -18.26
C ILE A 98 16.11 0.18 -18.26
N PRO A 99 17.16 -0.59 -17.91
CA PRO A 99 17.08 -2.04 -17.88
C PRO A 99 16.11 -2.53 -16.80
N SER A 100 15.82 -3.82 -16.82
CA SER A 100 14.95 -4.43 -15.82
C SER A 100 15.58 -4.35 -14.42
N ILE A 101 14.84 -3.77 -13.48
CA ILE A 101 15.23 -3.63 -12.07
C ILE A 101 14.54 -4.77 -11.31
N PRO A 102 15.30 -5.74 -10.77
CA PRO A 102 14.72 -6.79 -9.95
C PRO A 102 14.26 -6.22 -8.62
N VAL A 103 13.09 -6.66 -8.14
CA VAL A 103 12.56 -6.30 -6.83
C VAL A 103 12.72 -7.49 -5.90
N LYS A 104 13.43 -7.29 -4.78
CA LYS A 104 13.59 -8.33 -3.77
C LYS A 104 12.27 -8.51 -3.02
N MET A 105 11.54 -9.57 -3.35
CA MET A 105 10.30 -9.95 -2.69
C MET A 105 10.60 -10.74 -1.41
N VAL A 106 9.89 -10.42 -0.34
CA VAL A 106 9.90 -11.15 0.93
C VAL A 106 8.49 -11.62 1.25
N SER A 107 8.35 -12.88 1.64
CA SER A 107 7.08 -13.41 2.12
C SER A 107 6.80 -12.81 3.51
N ILE A 108 5.58 -12.32 3.69
CA ILE A 108 5.08 -11.78 4.96
C ILE A 108 3.85 -12.54 5.47
N GLY A 109 3.38 -13.51 4.71
CA GLY A 109 2.28 -14.42 5.05
C GLY A 109 2.03 -15.43 3.93
N ALA A 110 1.10 -16.35 4.15
CA ALA A 110 0.66 -17.28 3.10
C ALA A 110 0.19 -16.49 1.88
N ASN A 111 0.83 -16.74 0.73
CA ASN A 111 0.58 -16.04 -0.54
C ASN A 111 0.76 -14.52 -0.53
N HIS A 112 1.22 -13.92 0.57
CA HIS A 112 1.40 -12.48 0.72
C HIS A 112 2.88 -12.12 0.72
N TRP A 113 3.25 -11.29 -0.25
CA TRP A 113 4.62 -10.86 -0.48
C TRP A 113 4.69 -9.34 -0.51
N LYS A 114 5.81 -8.82 -0.04
CA LYS A 114 6.14 -7.41 -0.22
C LYS A 114 7.54 -7.24 -0.79
N GLY A 115 7.76 -6.17 -1.53
CA GLY A 115 9.06 -5.80 -2.06
C GLY A 115 9.20 -4.30 -2.11
N VAL A 116 10.42 -3.80 -1.93
CA VAL A 116 10.71 -2.37 -2.03
C VAL A 116 11.61 -2.15 -3.23
N VAL A 117 11.31 -1.10 -4.00
CA VAL A 117 12.05 -0.72 -5.19
C VAL A 117 12.33 0.78 -5.20
N GLN A 118 13.49 1.16 -5.75
CA GLN A 118 13.80 2.54 -6.04
C GLN A 118 13.49 2.81 -7.52
N VAL A 119 12.52 3.67 -7.79
CA VAL A 119 12.11 4.05 -9.14
C VAL A 119 12.88 5.31 -9.55
N PRO A 120 13.74 5.25 -10.58
CA PRO A 120 14.64 6.35 -10.93
C PRO A 120 13.98 7.46 -11.76
N SER A 121 12.85 7.21 -12.42
CA SER A 121 12.23 8.18 -13.32
C SER A 121 10.73 7.99 -13.48
N ALA A 122 10.04 9.06 -13.84
CA ALA A 122 8.63 9.02 -14.23
C ALA A 122 8.47 8.32 -15.59
N GLY A 123 7.28 7.78 -15.84
CA GLY A 123 6.97 7.07 -17.08
C GLY A 123 5.97 5.94 -16.88
N ASP A 124 5.63 5.27 -17.96
CA ASP A 124 4.77 4.09 -17.95
C ASP A 124 5.65 2.84 -17.82
N TRP A 125 5.85 2.39 -16.58
CA TRP A 125 6.72 1.27 -16.25
C TRP A 125 6.00 -0.06 -16.47
N THR A 126 6.68 -1.03 -17.09
CA THR A 126 6.20 -2.40 -17.14
C THR A 126 6.60 -3.12 -15.86
N MET A 127 5.63 -3.68 -15.15
CA MET A 127 5.84 -4.56 -14.01
C MET A 127 5.53 -6.00 -14.43
N GLU A 128 6.53 -6.86 -14.34
CA GLU A 128 6.43 -8.28 -14.64
C GLU A 128 6.56 -9.09 -13.34
N VAL A 129 5.63 -10.02 -13.16
CA VAL A 129 5.56 -10.86 -11.96
C VAL A 129 5.54 -12.31 -12.38
N VAL A 130 6.53 -13.07 -11.94
CA VAL A 130 6.63 -14.51 -12.18
C VAL A 130 6.42 -15.23 -10.87
N VAL A 131 5.45 -16.13 -10.83
CA VAL A 131 5.15 -16.95 -9.65
C VAL A 131 5.24 -18.43 -9.96
N LYS A 132 5.60 -19.20 -8.94
CA LYS A 132 5.56 -20.66 -8.99
C LYS A 132 4.58 -21.19 -7.94
N PRO A 133 3.33 -21.52 -8.32
CA PRO A 133 2.36 -22.11 -7.41
C PRO A 133 2.80 -23.48 -6.89
N THR A 134 3.43 -24.27 -7.75
CA THR A 134 4.05 -25.56 -7.43
C THR A 134 5.48 -25.60 -7.99
N ALA A 135 6.26 -26.63 -7.66
CA ALA A 135 7.63 -26.77 -8.17
C ALA A 135 7.71 -26.90 -9.70
N ASN A 136 6.62 -27.37 -10.33
CA ASN A 136 6.57 -27.69 -11.76
C ASN A 136 5.77 -26.67 -12.58
N GLU A 137 5.18 -25.66 -11.94
CA GLU A 137 4.36 -24.66 -12.60
C GLU A 137 4.98 -23.27 -12.49
N GLN A 138 4.85 -22.49 -13.56
CA GLN A 138 5.27 -21.10 -13.59
C GLN A 138 4.21 -20.28 -14.31
N ILE A 139 3.82 -19.16 -13.71
CA ILE A 139 2.83 -18.22 -14.25
C ILE A 139 3.46 -16.84 -14.30
N SER A 140 3.28 -16.14 -15.41
CA SER A 140 3.87 -14.82 -15.66
C SER A 140 2.76 -13.80 -15.90
N PHE A 141 2.62 -12.85 -14.98
CA PHE A 141 1.74 -11.70 -15.10
C PHE A 141 2.52 -10.47 -15.58
N SER A 142 1.83 -9.54 -16.25
CA SER A 142 2.39 -8.26 -16.65
C SER A 142 1.35 -7.16 -16.56
N THR A 143 1.78 -5.96 -16.17
CA THR A 143 0.93 -4.77 -16.10
C THR A 143 1.75 -3.51 -16.28
N VAL A 144 1.09 -2.40 -16.59
CA VAL A 144 1.71 -1.08 -16.68
C VAL A 144 1.37 -0.26 -15.43
N VAL A 145 2.40 0.31 -14.82
CA VAL A 145 2.32 1.22 -13.68
C VAL A 145 2.78 2.60 -14.13
N LYS A 146 1.85 3.56 -14.13
CA LYS A 146 2.16 4.96 -14.45
C LYS A 146 2.80 5.64 -13.24
N ILE A 147 4.08 5.98 -13.36
CA ILE A 147 4.86 6.66 -12.34
C ILE A 147 4.93 8.16 -12.66
N LYS A 148 4.58 8.99 -11.67
CA LYS A 148 4.65 10.45 -11.73
C LYS A 148 5.95 10.96 -11.09
N LYS A 149 6.30 12.22 -11.32
CA LYS A 149 7.40 12.87 -10.60
C LYS A 149 7.06 13.04 -9.13
#